data_AF-A0A0H2MB15-F1
#
_entry.id   AF-A0A0H2MB15-F1
#
_cell.length_a   1.000
_cell.length_b   1.000
_cell.length_c   1.000
_cell.angle_alpha   90.00
_cell.angle_beta   90.00
_cell.angle_gamma   90.00
#
_symmetry.space_group_name_H-M   'P 1'
#
loop_
_entity.id
_entity.type
_entity.pdbx_description
1 polymer ?
#
loop_
_entity_poly.entity_id
_entity_poly.type
_entity_poly.pdbx_seq_one_letter_code
_entity_poly.pdbx_strand_id
1 'polypeptide(L)'
;MVGLLILAAVTVLYAGYNLFVKLSGSHVPIDATTTIMATVCIQLAALTTSGIFGLYLISRGDQVFALSSGSYFWAIAAGICIGGAEIGYLYLFGGIGLTKPMDASVVIPTIVSGTIVIALIFSFFVLNETISVTQVFGAGLVIGGIVLMFINSSTTAPH
;
A
#
# COMPACT_ATOMS: atom_id res chain seq x y z
N MET A 1 -22.74 -11.18 1.55
CA MET A 1 -22.93 -9.74 1.27
C MET A 1 -21.98 -8.86 2.09
N VAL A 2 -21.86 -9.05 3.42
CA VAL A 2 -20.95 -8.25 4.27
C VAL A 2 -19.48 -8.28 3.82
N GLY A 3 -18.96 -9.45 3.43
CA GLY A 3 -17.57 -9.57 2.95
C GLY A 3 -17.26 -8.72 1.71
N LEU A 4 -18.19 -8.62 0.76
CA LEU A 4 -18.04 -7.76 -0.43
C LEU A 4 -18.05 -6.27 -0.07
N LEU A 5 -18.83 -5.88 0.94
CA LEU A 5 -18.85 -4.50 1.44
C LEU A 5 -17.52 -4.15 2.13
N ILE A 6 -16.95 -5.06 2.92
CA ILE A 6 -15.63 -4.87 3.53
C ILE A 6 -14.56 -4.76 2.45
N LEU A 7 -14.60 -5.64 1.43
CA LEU A 7 -13.66 -5.59 0.31
C LEU A 7 -13.72 -4.24 -0.41
N ALA A 8 -14.93 -3.75 -0.72
CA ALA A 8 -15.11 -2.45 -1.35
C ALA A 8 -14.60 -1.31 -0.45
N ALA A 9 -14.93 -1.33 0.84
CA ALA A 9 -14.48 -0.31 1.80
C ALA A 9 -12.95 -0.27 1.92
N VAL A 10 -12.30 -1.43 2.07
CA VAL A 10 -10.84 -1.54 2.14
C VAL A 10 -10.19 -1.06 0.84
N THR A 11 -10.79 -1.38 -0.32
CA THR A 11 -10.30 -0.89 -1.63
C THR A 11 -10.34 0.63 -1.69
N VAL A 12 -11.44 1.25 -1.28
CA VAL A 12 -11.60 2.71 -1.26
C VAL A 12 -10.60 3.35 -0.28
N LEU A 13 -10.46 2.80 0.93
CA LEU A 13 -9.52 3.32 1.92
C LEU A 13 -8.06 3.21 1.44
N TYR A 14 -7.71 2.08 0.82
CA TYR A 14 -6.36 1.87 0.30
C TYR A 14 -6.07 2.75 -0.93
N ALA A 15 -7.05 2.95 -1.82
CA ALA A 15 -6.93 3.92 -2.91
C ALA A 15 -6.75 5.34 -2.37
N GLY A 16 -7.57 5.72 -1.38
CA GLY A 16 -7.46 7.01 -0.68
C GLY A 16 -6.08 7.22 -0.06
N TYR A 17 -5.56 6.22 0.64
CA TYR A 17 -4.18 6.22 1.17
C TYR A 17 -3.16 6.54 0.06
N ASN A 18 -3.17 5.79 -1.05
CA ASN A 18 -2.18 5.99 -2.12
C ASN A 18 -2.27 7.40 -2.73
N LEU A 19 -3.48 7.93 -2.91
CA LEU A 19 -3.71 9.29 -3.43
C LEU A 19 -3.25 10.36 -2.43
N PHE A 20 -3.56 10.22 -1.15
CA PHE A 20 -3.15 11.19 -0.13
C PHE A 20 -1.63 11.17 0.09
N VAL A 21 -0.96 10.02 -0.03
CA VAL A 21 0.50 9.95 0.03
C VAL A 21 1.13 10.68 -1.17
N LYS A 22 0.55 10.56 -2.38
CA LYS A 22 0.98 11.39 -3.54
C LYS A 22 0.82 12.87 -3.25
N LEU A 23 -0.36 13.28 -2.76
CA LEU A 23 -0.63 14.68 -2.42
C LEU A 23 0.31 15.19 -1.34
N SER A 24 0.63 14.38 -0.32
CA SER A 24 1.64 14.73 0.67
C SER A 24 3.01 14.94 0.01
N GLY A 25 3.42 14.04 -0.88
CA GLY A 25 4.66 14.16 -1.65
C GLY A 25 4.74 15.41 -2.53
N SER A 26 3.63 15.87 -3.11
CA SER A 26 3.62 17.09 -3.95
C SER A 26 3.77 18.40 -3.17
N HIS A 27 3.64 18.36 -1.85
CA HIS A 27 3.84 19.52 -0.97
C HIS A 27 5.21 19.52 -0.30
N VAL A 28 6.10 18.60 -0.68
CA VAL A 28 7.48 18.54 -0.18
C VAL A 28 8.25 19.76 -0.70
N PRO A 29 8.83 20.60 0.18
CA PRO A 29 9.65 21.74 -0.23
C PRO A 29 10.91 21.32 -1.00
N ILE A 30 11.38 22.18 -1.92
CA ILE A 30 12.56 21.91 -2.77
C ILE A 30 13.85 21.76 -1.93
N ASP A 31 13.92 22.43 -0.79
CA ASP A 31 15.04 22.38 0.17
C ASP A 31 14.96 21.19 1.13
N ALA A 32 13.88 20.41 1.11
CA ALA A 32 13.74 19.24 1.96
C ALA A 32 14.70 18.12 1.53
N THR A 33 15.47 17.60 2.48
CA THR A 33 16.43 16.50 2.26
C THR A 33 15.87 15.12 2.61
N THR A 34 14.68 15.07 3.20
CA THR A 34 14.01 13.82 3.61
C THR A 34 12.51 14.04 3.78
N THR A 35 11.72 12.98 3.57
CA THR A 35 10.27 12.94 3.82
C THR A 35 9.89 12.18 5.09
N ILE A 36 10.88 11.79 5.92
CA ILE A 36 10.65 10.86 7.06
C ILE A 36 9.59 11.37 8.05
N MET A 37 9.50 12.68 8.24
CA MET A 37 8.49 13.26 9.14
C MET A 37 7.06 13.05 8.62
N ALA A 38 6.86 13.05 7.30
CA ALA A 38 5.56 12.72 6.71
C ALA A 38 5.19 11.25 6.97
N THR A 39 6.15 10.32 6.87
CA THR A 39 5.94 8.92 7.27
C THR A 39 5.57 8.81 8.75
N VAL A 40 6.29 9.50 9.65
CA VAL A 40 5.96 9.50 11.08
C VAL A 40 4.53 10.01 11.32
N CYS A 41 4.10 11.06 10.63
CA CYS A 41 2.72 11.56 10.70
C CYS A 41 1.69 10.50 10.26
N ILE A 42 1.96 9.76 9.18
CA ILE A 42 1.09 8.68 8.71
C ILE A 42 0.97 7.59 9.78
N GLN A 43 2.09 7.17 10.37
CA GLN A 43 2.11 6.11 11.37
C GLN A 43 1.42 6.51 12.68
N LEU A 44 1.57 7.78 13.10
CA LEU A 44 0.82 8.30 14.24
C LEU A 44 -0.69 8.38 13.96
N ALA A 45 -1.08 8.79 12.74
CA ALA A 45 -2.48 8.79 12.34
C ALA A 45 -3.07 7.36 12.33
N ALA A 46 -2.35 6.39 11.76
CA ALA A 46 -2.76 4.98 11.75
C ALA A 46 -2.89 4.39 13.15
N LEU A 47 -1.93 4.68 14.04
CA LEU A 47 -1.98 4.30 15.46
C LEU A 47 -3.18 4.94 16.16
N THR A 48 -3.46 6.21 15.89
CA THR A 48 -4.60 6.93 16.49
C THR A 48 -5.92 6.33 16.03
N THR A 49 -6.09 6.08 14.73
CA THR A 49 -7.31 5.47 14.18
C THR A 49 -7.56 4.09 14.75
N SER A 50 -6.54 3.22 14.76
CA SER A 50 -6.64 1.88 15.33
C SER A 50 -6.86 1.90 16.84
N GLY A 51 -6.20 2.81 17.56
CA GLY A 51 -6.36 3.02 19.00
C GLY A 51 -7.78 3.45 19.37
N ILE A 52 -8.36 4.43 18.67
CA ILE A 52 -9.76 4.86 18.88
C ILE A 52 -10.72 3.69 18.66
N PHE A 53 -10.53 2.93 17.58
CA PHE A 53 -11.38 1.79 17.29
C PHE A 53 -11.22 0.68 18.34
N GLY A 54 -9.99 0.43 18.81
CA GLY A 54 -9.70 -0.49 19.90
C GLY A 54 -10.37 -0.07 21.21
N LEU A 55 -10.28 1.19 21.61
CA LEU A 55 -10.95 1.72 22.79
C LEU A 55 -12.47 1.61 22.69
N TYR A 56 -13.04 1.89 21.51
CA TYR A 56 -14.46 1.67 21.24
C TYR A 56 -14.86 0.20 21.48
N LEU A 57 -14.12 -0.75 20.91
CA LEU A 57 -14.37 -2.18 21.10
C LEU A 57 -14.25 -2.62 22.56
N ILE A 58 -13.23 -2.13 23.28
CA ILE A 58 -13.06 -2.41 24.72
C ILE A 58 -14.24 -1.88 25.52
N SER A 59 -14.70 -0.65 25.24
CA SER A 59 -15.85 -0.04 25.94
C SER A 59 -17.17 -0.78 25.73
N ARG A 60 -17.29 -1.61 24.69
CA ARG A 60 -18.46 -2.46 24.43
C ARG A 60 -18.49 -3.71 25.31
N GLY A 61 -17.41 -4.08 25.97
CA GLY A 61 -17.35 -5.17 26.96
C GLY A 61 -17.46 -6.61 26.42
N ASP A 62 -18.02 -6.80 25.23
CA ASP A 62 -18.32 -8.13 24.66
C ASP A 62 -17.21 -8.71 23.76
N GLN A 63 -16.06 -8.06 23.68
CA GLN A 63 -14.98 -8.44 22.75
C GLN A 63 -13.91 -9.30 23.44
N VAL A 64 -13.53 -10.40 22.80
CA VAL A 64 -12.48 -11.30 23.29
C VAL A 64 -11.17 -10.99 22.56
N PHE A 65 -10.18 -10.42 23.27
CA PHE A 65 -8.88 -10.05 22.72
C PHE A 65 -7.84 -11.18 22.85
N ALA A 66 -8.19 -12.39 22.40
CA ALA A 66 -7.37 -13.60 22.57
C ALA A 66 -6.65 -14.00 21.27
N LEU A 67 -5.84 -13.10 20.70
CA LEU A 67 -5.00 -13.42 19.55
C LEU A 67 -3.78 -14.25 19.96
N SER A 68 -3.33 -15.14 19.07
CA SER A 68 -2.13 -15.95 19.28
C SER A 68 -0.84 -15.12 19.10
N SER A 69 0.27 -15.58 19.69
CA SER A 69 1.59 -14.96 19.50
C SER A 69 2.00 -14.88 18.03
N GLY A 70 1.66 -15.89 17.23
CA GLY A 70 1.89 -15.89 15.78
C GLY A 70 1.13 -14.79 15.05
N SER A 71 -0.11 -14.48 15.47
CA SER A 71 -0.88 -13.37 14.90
C SER A 71 -0.20 -12.02 15.15
N TYR A 72 0.33 -11.80 16.36
CA TYR A 72 1.07 -10.58 16.67
C TYR A 72 2.38 -10.49 15.89
N PHE A 73 3.11 -11.59 15.75
CA PHE A 73 4.36 -11.63 15.00
C PHE A 73 4.18 -11.20 13.54
N TRP A 74 3.21 -11.80 12.83
CA TRP A 74 2.95 -11.45 11.44
C TRP A 74 2.37 -10.03 11.29
N ALA A 75 1.59 -9.55 12.25
CA ALA A 75 1.12 -8.16 12.26
C ALA A 75 2.28 -7.16 12.40
N ILE A 76 3.28 -7.45 13.25
CA ILE A 76 4.49 -6.63 13.39
C ILE A 76 5.31 -6.66 12.09
N ALA A 77 5.51 -7.83 11.49
CA ALA A 77 6.23 -7.96 10.23
C ALA A 77 5.53 -7.15 9.10
N ALA A 78 4.20 -7.21 9.01
CA ALA A 78 3.42 -6.40 8.09
C ALA A 78 3.59 -4.89 8.35
N GLY A 79 3.61 -4.48 9.62
CA GLY A 79 3.85 -3.09 10.02
C GLY A 79 5.23 -2.57 9.59
N ILE A 80 6.28 -3.39 9.70
CA ILE A 80 7.62 -3.07 9.20
C ILE A 80 7.60 -2.88 7.68
N CYS A 81 6.95 -3.79 6.95
CA CYS A 81 6.84 -3.68 5.49
C CYS A 81 6.09 -2.43 5.05
N ILE A 82 4.95 -2.10 5.68
CA ILE A 82 4.19 -0.88 5.36
C ILE A 82 4.98 0.38 5.70
N GLY A 83 5.65 0.43 6.86
CA GLY A 83 6.50 1.56 7.21
C GLY A 83 7.63 1.79 6.20
N GLY A 84 8.29 0.71 5.75
CA GLY A 84 9.28 0.79 4.69
C GLY A 84 8.71 1.24 3.35
N ALA A 85 7.53 0.72 2.98
CA ALA A 85 6.84 1.10 1.74
C ALA A 85 6.44 2.58 1.74
N GLU A 86 5.97 3.13 2.87
CA GLU A 86 5.60 4.54 3.02
C GLU A 86 6.79 5.47 2.83
N ILE A 87 7.95 5.12 3.40
CA ILE A 87 9.20 5.85 3.15
C ILE A 87 9.50 5.83 1.66
N GLY A 88 9.46 4.66 1.02
CA GLY A 88 9.68 4.53 -0.42
C GLY A 88 8.71 5.38 -1.25
N TYR A 89 7.41 5.29 -0.97
CA TYR A 89 6.37 6.07 -1.66
C TYR A 89 6.61 7.57 -1.58
N LEU A 90 6.93 8.10 -0.39
CA LEU A 90 7.19 9.51 -0.20
C LEU A 90 8.48 9.97 -0.87
N TYR A 91 9.51 9.12 -0.96
CA TYR A 91 10.71 9.42 -1.75
C TYR A 91 10.40 9.46 -3.25
N LEU A 92 9.62 8.50 -3.76
CA LEU A 92 9.19 8.46 -5.17
C LEU A 92 8.33 9.67 -5.56
N PHE A 93 7.44 10.12 -4.67
CA PHE A 93 6.55 11.24 -4.94
C PHE A 93 7.11 12.61 -4.59
N GLY A 94 7.97 12.70 -3.58
CA GLY A 94 8.63 13.94 -3.16
C GLY A 94 9.86 14.30 -3.99
N GLY A 95 10.42 13.35 -4.76
CA GLY A 95 11.61 13.60 -5.59
C GLY A 95 12.87 13.89 -4.78
N ILE A 96 12.97 13.32 -3.58
CA ILE A 96 14.12 13.48 -2.70
C ILE A 96 15.13 12.38 -2.99
N GLY A 97 16.43 12.74 -3.01
CA GLY A 97 17.52 11.77 -3.16
C GLY A 97 17.92 11.52 -4.62
N LEU A 98 17.99 12.59 -5.43
CA LEU A 98 18.42 12.60 -6.84
C LEU A 98 17.42 11.99 -7.84
N THR A 99 16.21 11.68 -7.41
CA THR A 99 15.14 11.17 -8.27
C THR A 99 14.17 12.30 -8.62
N LYS A 100 13.74 12.37 -9.89
CA LYS A 100 12.62 13.25 -10.24
C LYS A 100 11.33 12.70 -9.62
N PRO A 101 10.43 13.55 -9.10
CA PRO A 101 9.10 13.11 -8.67
C PRO A 101 8.43 12.28 -9.76
N MET A 102 7.93 11.09 -9.39
CA MET A 102 7.22 10.21 -10.33
C MET A 102 5.72 10.44 -10.28
N ASP A 103 5.04 10.21 -11.41
CA ASP A 103 3.60 10.35 -11.52
C ASP A 103 2.84 9.23 -10.81
N ALA A 104 1.73 9.60 -10.18
CA ALA A 104 0.84 8.65 -9.54
C ALA A 104 0.25 7.63 -10.52
N SER A 105 0.07 8.02 -11.79
CA SER A 105 -0.41 7.15 -12.88
C SER A 105 0.56 6.02 -13.22
N VAL A 106 1.83 6.11 -12.82
CA VAL A 106 2.83 5.07 -13.04
C VAL A 106 3.12 4.33 -11.74
N VAL A 107 3.42 5.07 -10.66
CA VAL A 107 3.86 4.46 -9.39
C VAL A 107 2.76 3.62 -8.74
N ILE A 108 1.54 4.17 -8.60
CA ILE A 108 0.45 3.48 -7.88
C ILE A 108 0.06 2.20 -8.62
N PRO A 109 -0.25 2.23 -9.94
CA PRO A 109 -0.56 0.99 -10.63
C PRO A 109 0.58 -0.02 -10.60
N THR A 110 1.84 0.41 -10.73
CA THR A 110 2.99 -0.50 -10.70
C THR A 110 3.11 -1.22 -9.37
N ILE A 111 3.07 -0.49 -8.26
CA ILE A 111 3.22 -1.08 -6.92
C ILE A 111 2.00 -1.92 -6.57
N VAL A 112 0.79 -1.37 -6.72
CA VAL A 112 -0.45 -2.07 -6.34
C VAL A 112 -0.73 -3.29 -7.22
N SER A 113 -0.44 -3.20 -8.52
CA SER A 113 -0.61 -4.34 -9.43
C SER A 113 0.53 -5.36 -9.28
N GLY A 114 1.74 -4.90 -9.02
CA GLY A 114 2.89 -5.76 -8.76
C GLY A 114 2.69 -6.63 -7.53
N THR A 115 2.08 -6.10 -6.47
CA THR A 115 1.74 -6.88 -5.28
C THR A 115 0.70 -7.96 -5.54
N ILE A 116 -0.20 -7.82 -6.52
CA ILE A 116 -1.14 -8.88 -6.93
C ILE A 116 -0.36 -10.12 -7.41
N VAL A 117 0.63 -9.90 -8.27
CA VAL A 117 1.46 -10.99 -8.82
C VAL A 117 2.27 -11.66 -7.71
N ILE A 118 2.91 -10.86 -6.85
CA ILE A 118 3.69 -11.37 -5.71
C ILE A 118 2.77 -12.15 -4.75
N ALA A 119 1.57 -11.65 -4.48
CA ALA A 119 0.60 -12.32 -3.60
C ALA A 119 0.16 -13.66 -4.19
N LEU A 120 -0.07 -13.76 -5.50
CA LEU A 120 -0.37 -15.03 -6.17
C LEU A 120 0.79 -16.03 -6.02
N ILE A 121 2.03 -15.59 -6.28
CA ILE A 121 3.23 -16.44 -6.12
C ILE A 121 3.34 -16.91 -4.66
N PHE A 122 3.20 -16.01 -3.70
CA PHE A 122 3.26 -16.33 -2.27
C PHE A 122 2.15 -17.30 -1.85
N SER A 123 0.93 -17.10 -2.35
CA SER A 123 -0.22 -17.96 -2.05
C SER A 123 -0.01 -19.38 -2.56
N PHE A 124 0.60 -19.53 -3.75
CA PHE A 124 0.97 -20.84 -4.28
C PHE A 124 2.05 -21.54 -3.44
N PHE A 125 3.17 -20.85 -3.19
CA PHE A 125 4.36 -21.49 -2.60
C PHE A 125 4.34 -21.60 -1.08
N VAL A 126 3.74 -20.62 -0.38
CA VAL A 126 3.79 -20.53 1.08
C VAL A 126 2.47 -20.95 1.71
N LEU A 127 1.34 -20.53 1.13
CA LEU A 127 0.01 -20.86 1.66
C LEU A 127 -0.53 -22.19 1.10
N ASN A 128 0.14 -22.78 0.11
CA ASN A 128 -0.27 -24.01 -0.58
C ASN A 128 -1.69 -23.93 -1.16
N GLU A 129 -2.08 -22.75 -1.62
CA GLU A 129 -3.39 -22.53 -2.23
C GLU A 129 -3.43 -23.02 -3.68
N THR A 130 -4.57 -23.57 -4.10
CA THR A 130 -4.78 -23.99 -5.49
C THR A 130 -5.11 -22.79 -6.37
N ILE A 131 -4.20 -22.43 -7.26
CA ILE A 131 -4.40 -21.31 -8.20
C ILE A 131 -5.00 -21.83 -9.49
N SER A 132 -6.09 -21.21 -9.94
CA SER A 132 -6.73 -21.57 -11.20
C SER A 132 -5.93 -21.04 -12.40
N VAL A 133 -6.05 -21.72 -13.55
CA VAL A 133 -5.47 -21.24 -14.82
C VAL A 133 -5.98 -19.85 -15.19
N THR A 134 -7.23 -19.52 -14.83
CA THR A 134 -7.80 -18.18 -15.05
C THR A 134 -7.15 -17.10 -14.19
N GLN A 135 -6.76 -17.40 -12.96
CA GLN A 135 -6.02 -16.47 -12.09
C GLN A 135 -4.60 -16.25 -12.61
N VAL A 136 -3.93 -17.30 -13.11
CA VAL A 136 -2.61 -17.17 -13.75
C VAL A 136 -2.69 -16.30 -15.01
N PHE A 137 -3.70 -16.51 -15.85
CA PHE A 137 -3.93 -15.65 -17.02
C PHE A 137 -4.20 -14.19 -16.61
N GLY A 138 -5.02 -13.99 -15.57
CA GLY A 138 -5.25 -12.68 -14.99
C GLY A 138 -3.96 -12.00 -14.53
N ALA A 139 -3.07 -12.72 -13.85
CA ALA A 139 -1.75 -12.20 -13.46
C ALA A 139 -0.91 -11.77 -14.67
N GLY A 140 -0.95 -12.54 -15.77
CA GLY A 140 -0.31 -12.17 -17.03
C GLY A 140 -0.83 -10.85 -17.60
N LEU A 141 -2.15 -10.63 -17.57
CA LEU A 141 -2.76 -9.37 -18.00
C LEU A 141 -2.37 -8.20 -17.09
N VAL A 142 -2.27 -8.42 -15.78
CA VAL A 142 -1.81 -7.42 -14.82
C VAL A 142 -0.38 -6.97 -15.15
N ILE A 143 0.53 -7.92 -15.39
CA ILE A 143 1.91 -7.62 -15.80
C ILE A 143 1.92 -6.85 -17.13
N GLY A 144 1.15 -7.30 -18.11
CA GLY A 144 1.02 -6.60 -19.41
C GLY A 144 0.53 -5.16 -19.23
N GLY A 145 -0.47 -4.94 -18.37
CA GLY A 145 -0.97 -3.61 -18.03
C GLY A 145 0.09 -2.71 -17.41
N ILE A 146 0.88 -3.22 -16.47
CA ILE A 146 2.01 -2.48 -15.88
C ILE A 146 3.01 -2.07 -16.96
N VAL A 147 3.43 -3.00 -17.83
CA VAL A 147 4.39 -2.72 -18.91
C VAL A 147 3.87 -1.63 -19.83
N LEU A 148 2.60 -1.68 -20.24
CA LEU A 148 1.99 -0.67 -21.10
C LEU A 148 2.01 0.74 -20.49
N MET A 149 1.88 0.87 -19.16
CA MET A 149 1.94 2.15 -18.47
C MET A 149 3.34 2.80 -18.51
N PHE A 150 4.40 2.02 -18.73
CA PHE A 150 5.77 2.53 -18.89
C PHE A 150 6.12 2.94 -20.32
N ILE A 151 5.38 2.48 -21.33
CA ILE A 151 5.69 2.77 -22.74
C ILE A 151 5.42 4.25 -23.07
N ASN A 152 4.35 4.84 -22.54
CA ASN A 152 3.99 6.25 -22.81
C ASN A 152 4.48 7.26 -21.78
N SER A 153 4.91 6.84 -20.58
CA SER A 153 5.50 7.76 -19.59
C SER A 153 6.86 8.31 -20.03
N SER A 154 7.48 7.71 -21.03
CA SER A 154 8.72 8.18 -21.68
C SER A 154 8.48 9.30 -22.71
N THR A 155 7.25 9.51 -23.17
CA THR A 155 6.90 10.45 -24.25
C THR A 155 6.36 11.80 -23.77
N THR A 156 6.09 11.97 -22.48
CA THR A 156 5.59 13.23 -21.90
C THR A 156 6.53 13.73 -20.82
N ALA A 157 7.71 14.20 -21.22
CA ALA A 157 8.47 15.16 -20.43
C ALA A 157 8.10 16.57 -20.93
N PRO A 158 7.16 17.29 -20.29
CA PRO A 158 7.12 18.73 -20.46
C PRO A 158 8.25 19.36 -19.64
N HIS A 159 8.88 20.36 -20.26
CA HIS A 159 9.92 21.24 -19.73
C HIS A 159 9.56 21.88 -18.39
#